data_AF-A0A961AJE3-F1
#
_entry.id   AF-A0A961AJE3-F1
#
_cell.length_a   1.000
_cell.length_b   1.000
_cell.length_c   1.000
_cell.angle_alpha   90.00
_cell.angle_beta   90.00
_cell.angle_gamma   90.00
#
_symmetry.space_group_name_H-M   'P 1'
#
loop_
_entity.id
_entity.type
_entity.pdbx_description
1 polymer ?
#
loop_
_entity_poly.entity_id
_entity_poly.type
_entity_poly.pdbx_seq_one_letter_code
_entity_poly.pdbx_strand_id
1 'polypeptide(L)'
;GSGDAFAHWNYSLPGLVDGANSFTLTAVDAAVPPNETSMGFMVFRIADPEGSSGTPGVADLLHHAFNLGAVGVGRDGMPSVRAEVHPGDGKRYLTVTYRRRIQAAGFRYFVETSETLQPPWNDTGSDVQEVSVLPNGDGVTESVTLRITPAVVDGLRKFVRVRVELD
;
A
#
# COMPACT_ATOMS: atom_id res chain seq x y z
N GLY A 1 -18.39 -11.29 -24.12
CA GLY A 1 -18.01 -9.91 -24.47
C GLY A 1 -18.67 -9.58 -25.80
N SER A 2 -19.23 -8.38 -25.92
CA SER A 2 -19.65 -7.84 -27.21
C SER A 2 -18.54 -6.92 -27.68
N GLY A 3 -17.87 -7.26 -28.79
CA GLY A 3 -16.92 -6.34 -29.42
C GLY A 3 -17.67 -5.22 -30.13
N ASP A 4 -17.29 -3.97 -29.92
CA ASP A 4 -17.61 -2.93 -30.90
C ASP A 4 -16.75 -3.13 -32.15
N ALA A 5 -17.10 -2.48 -33.27
CA ALA A 5 -16.36 -2.59 -34.54
C ALA A 5 -14.90 -2.04 -34.47
N PHE A 6 -14.41 -1.72 -33.27
CA PHE A 6 -13.10 -1.16 -32.97
C PHE A 6 -12.25 -2.05 -32.04
N ALA A 7 -12.65 -3.31 -31.83
CA ALA A 7 -11.92 -4.28 -31.01
C ALA A 7 -11.81 -3.89 -29.52
N HIS A 8 -12.75 -3.12 -28.99
CA HIS A 8 -12.89 -2.98 -27.55
C HIS A 8 -13.75 -4.10 -27.00
N TRP A 9 -13.22 -4.78 -25.97
CA TRP A 9 -13.92 -5.86 -25.28
C TRP A 9 -14.22 -5.43 -23.87
N ASN A 10 -15.50 -5.42 -23.51
CA ASN A 10 -15.91 -5.31 -22.11
C ASN A 10 -16.30 -6.69 -21.58
N TYR A 11 -15.90 -6.95 -20.34
CA TYR A 11 -16.35 -8.11 -19.60
C TYR A 11 -16.48 -7.73 -18.13
N SER A 12 -17.70 -7.84 -17.60
CA SER A 12 -17.92 -7.72 -16.16
C SER A 12 -17.50 -9.02 -15.51
N LEU A 13 -16.73 -8.94 -14.43
CA LEU A 13 -16.25 -10.09 -13.67
C LEU A 13 -17.23 -10.43 -12.53
N PRO A 14 -18.17 -11.40 -12.70
CA PRO A 14 -19.02 -11.83 -11.60
C PRO A 14 -18.25 -12.75 -10.64
N GLY A 15 -18.64 -12.74 -9.37
CA GLY A 15 -18.24 -13.79 -8.42
C GLY A 15 -16.79 -13.75 -7.94
N LEU A 16 -16.17 -12.56 -7.89
CA LEU A 16 -14.86 -12.39 -7.25
C LEU A 16 -14.90 -12.95 -5.83
N VAL A 17 -13.97 -13.84 -5.49
CA VAL A 17 -13.81 -14.32 -4.11
C VAL A 17 -12.98 -13.31 -3.31
N ASP A 18 -13.13 -13.33 -1.99
CA ASP A 18 -12.23 -12.57 -1.13
C ASP A 18 -10.78 -13.02 -1.35
N GLY A 19 -9.86 -12.07 -1.40
CA GLY A 19 -8.47 -12.33 -1.75
C GLY A 19 -8.13 -12.20 -3.24
N ALA A 20 -7.08 -12.91 -3.66
CA ALA A 20 -6.53 -12.83 -5.01
C ALA A 20 -7.35 -13.63 -6.04
N ASN A 21 -7.79 -12.95 -7.10
CA ASN A 21 -8.48 -13.55 -8.24
C ASN A 21 -7.56 -13.43 -9.47
N SER A 22 -7.17 -14.58 -10.05
CA SER A 22 -6.27 -14.61 -11.22
C SER A 22 -7.06 -14.74 -12.50
N PHE A 23 -6.74 -13.90 -13.48
CA PHE A 23 -7.36 -13.87 -14.79
C PHE A 23 -6.31 -14.03 -15.88
N THR A 24 -6.69 -14.66 -16.98
CA THR A 24 -5.89 -14.74 -18.20
C THR A 24 -6.75 -14.28 -19.36
N LEU A 25 -6.28 -13.25 -20.05
CA LEU A 25 -6.86 -12.78 -21.29
C LEU A 25 -6.04 -13.36 -22.45
N THR A 26 -6.69 -14.14 -23.31
CA THR A 26 -6.08 -14.71 -24.52
C THR A 26 -6.78 -14.13 -25.75
N ALA A 27 -6.00 -13.59 -26.67
CA ALA A 27 -6.43 -13.16 -27.99
C ALA A 27 -5.84 -14.10 -29.05
N VAL A 28 -6.68 -14.53 -29.99
CA VAL A 28 -6.30 -15.43 -31.09
C VAL A 28 -6.77 -14.79 -32.40
N ASP A 29 -5.90 -14.77 -33.42
CA ASP A 29 -6.28 -14.30 -34.75
C ASP A 29 -6.76 -15.45 -35.67
N ALA A 30 -7.11 -15.11 -36.90
CA ALA A 30 -7.61 -16.06 -37.89
C ALA A 30 -6.52 -16.62 -38.82
N ALA A 31 -5.23 -16.44 -38.51
CA ALA A 31 -4.15 -17.00 -39.31
C ALA A 31 -4.12 -18.54 -39.25
N VAL A 32 -3.42 -19.18 -40.19
CA VAL A 32 -3.21 -20.63 -40.20
C VAL A 32 -1.71 -20.93 -40.31
N PRO A 33 -1.05 -21.38 -39.23
CA PRO A 33 -1.60 -21.55 -37.87
C PRO A 33 -1.95 -20.20 -37.19
N PRO A 34 -2.88 -20.20 -36.22
CA PRO A 34 -3.32 -18.96 -35.57
C PRO A 34 -2.22 -18.36 -34.70
N ASN A 35 -2.14 -17.04 -34.67
CA ASN A 35 -1.32 -16.33 -33.70
C ASN A 35 -2.11 -16.16 -32.40
N GLU A 36 -1.47 -16.45 -31.28
CA GLU A 36 -2.05 -16.35 -29.94
C GLU A 36 -1.22 -15.38 -29.08
N THR A 37 -1.89 -14.56 -28.27
CA THR A 37 -1.26 -13.70 -27.27
C THR A 37 -2.04 -13.77 -25.98
N SER A 38 -1.36 -14.05 -24.87
CA SER A 38 -1.96 -14.13 -23.54
C SER A 38 -1.36 -13.12 -22.58
N MET A 39 -2.21 -12.60 -21.69
CA MET A 39 -1.83 -11.72 -20.60
C MET A 39 -2.50 -12.19 -19.31
N GLY A 40 -1.71 -12.45 -18.27
CA GLY A 40 -2.21 -12.69 -16.92
C GLY A 40 -2.35 -11.40 -16.14
N PHE A 41 -3.42 -11.27 -15.35
CA PHE A 41 -3.56 -10.19 -14.38
C PHE A 41 -4.26 -10.69 -13.12
N MET A 42 -4.09 -9.97 -12.01
CA MET A 42 -4.67 -10.31 -10.72
C MET A 42 -5.55 -9.16 -10.24
N VAL A 43 -6.73 -9.49 -9.71
CA VAL A 43 -7.60 -8.56 -9.00
C VAL A 43 -7.69 -9.03 -7.56
N PHE A 44 -7.33 -8.17 -6.60
CA PHE A 44 -7.51 -8.47 -5.20
C PHE A 44 -8.83 -7.87 -4.71
N ARG A 45 -9.68 -8.69 -4.10
CA ARG A 45 -10.92 -8.25 -3.45
C ARG A 45 -10.73 -8.28 -1.95
N ILE A 46 -11.19 -7.23 -1.27
CA ILE A 46 -11.31 -7.18 0.18
C ILE A 46 -12.79 -7.10 0.50
N ALA A 47 -13.38 -8.20 0.99
CA ALA A 47 -14.81 -8.30 1.21
C ALA A 47 -15.31 -7.46 2.40
N ASP A 48 -14.50 -7.38 3.45
CA ASP A 48 -14.72 -6.54 4.63
C ASP A 48 -13.43 -5.80 4.98
N PRO A 49 -13.25 -4.54 4.53
CA PRO A 49 -12.02 -3.79 4.79
C PRO A 49 -11.69 -3.59 6.27
N GLU A 50 -12.73 -3.51 7.12
CA GLU A 50 -12.63 -3.35 8.57
C GLU A 50 -12.63 -4.69 9.31
N GLY A 51 -12.83 -5.79 8.58
CA GLY A 51 -12.73 -7.17 9.07
C GLY A 51 -11.34 -7.45 9.65
N SER A 52 -11.20 -8.51 10.42
CA SER A 52 -9.90 -8.92 10.99
C SER A 52 -9.66 -10.42 10.84
N SER A 53 -10.05 -10.95 9.70
CA SER A 53 -9.97 -12.38 9.38
C SER A 53 -8.53 -12.90 9.36
N GLY A 54 -7.56 -12.01 9.09
CA GLY A 54 -6.13 -12.31 9.07
C GLY A 54 -5.45 -12.31 10.44
N THR A 55 -5.20 -11.12 10.99
CA THR A 55 -4.48 -10.95 12.25
C THR A 55 -5.38 -10.22 13.27
N PRO A 56 -5.66 -10.79 14.46
CA PRO A 56 -6.55 -10.15 15.42
C PRO A 56 -6.13 -8.72 15.75
N GLY A 57 -7.07 -7.79 15.60
CA GLY A 57 -6.84 -6.35 15.85
C GLY A 57 -6.11 -5.62 14.72
N VAL A 58 -5.95 -6.24 13.55
CA VAL A 58 -5.50 -5.58 12.31
C VAL A 58 -6.59 -5.74 11.26
N ALA A 59 -7.00 -4.62 10.67
CA ALA A 59 -8.01 -4.61 9.62
C ALA A 59 -7.52 -5.34 8.36
N ASP A 60 -8.40 -6.04 7.65
CA ASP A 60 -8.06 -6.80 6.44
C ASP A 60 -7.50 -5.89 5.34
N LEU A 61 -7.96 -4.62 5.28
CA LEU A 61 -7.33 -3.58 4.45
C LEU A 61 -5.84 -3.39 4.78
N LEU A 62 -5.49 -3.24 6.06
CA LEU A 62 -4.12 -3.03 6.49
C LEU A 62 -3.27 -4.30 6.30
N HIS A 63 -3.87 -5.47 6.52
CA HIS A 63 -3.24 -6.74 6.26
C HIS A 63 -2.82 -6.87 4.79
N HIS A 64 -3.73 -6.53 3.88
CA HIS A 64 -3.45 -6.52 2.45
C HIS A 64 -2.43 -5.45 2.05
N ALA A 65 -2.65 -4.20 2.49
CA ALA A 65 -1.82 -3.06 2.14
C ALA A 65 -0.38 -3.21 2.63
N PHE A 66 -0.17 -3.78 3.81
CA PHE A 66 1.19 -4.02 4.33
C PHE A 66 1.74 -5.39 3.99
N ASN A 67 1.04 -6.21 3.19
CA ASN A 67 1.44 -7.58 2.87
C ASN A 67 1.90 -8.34 4.13
N LEU A 68 1.11 -8.24 5.19
CA LEU A 68 1.35 -9.00 6.42
C LEU A 68 1.13 -10.47 6.06
N GLY A 69 2.05 -11.36 6.47
CA GLY A 69 2.04 -12.77 6.10
C GLY A 69 0.81 -13.53 6.59
N ALA A 70 0.84 -14.87 6.53
CA ALA A 70 -0.31 -15.67 6.96
C ALA A 70 -0.72 -15.40 8.44
N VAL A 71 -2.02 -15.57 8.70
CA VAL A 71 -2.71 -15.48 10.00
C VAL A 71 -1.82 -15.88 11.19
N GLY A 72 -1.61 -14.96 12.14
CA GLY A 72 -1.04 -15.28 13.46
C GLY A 72 0.46 -15.00 13.67
N VAL A 73 1.20 -14.56 12.65
CA VAL A 73 2.61 -14.13 12.80
C VAL A 73 2.75 -12.61 12.96
N GLY A 74 2.55 -12.14 14.19
CA GLY A 74 3.09 -10.85 14.68
C GLY A 74 2.55 -9.57 14.03
N ARG A 75 3.02 -8.43 14.56
CA ARG A 75 2.80 -7.09 13.96
C ARG A 75 4.02 -6.64 13.15
N ASP A 76 4.83 -7.60 12.72
CA ASP A 76 6.05 -7.34 11.95
C ASP A 76 5.68 -6.83 10.56
N GLY A 77 6.25 -5.68 10.18
CA GLY A 77 5.88 -4.97 8.96
C GLY A 77 4.79 -3.90 9.14
N MET A 78 4.16 -3.82 10.32
CA MET A 78 3.33 -2.66 10.66
C MET A 78 4.17 -1.38 10.73
N PRO A 79 3.56 -0.21 10.46
CA PRO A 79 4.23 1.07 10.65
C PRO A 79 4.84 1.19 12.05
N SER A 80 6.09 1.64 12.12
CA SER A 80 6.81 1.88 13.36
C SER A 80 7.36 3.30 13.38
N VAL A 81 7.45 3.88 14.57
CA VAL A 81 7.97 5.23 14.78
C VAL A 81 9.09 5.17 15.80
N ARG A 82 10.20 5.85 15.52
CA ARG A 82 11.35 5.99 16.42
C ARG A 82 11.77 7.45 16.50
N ALA A 83 12.42 7.84 17.59
CA ALA A 83 13.06 9.14 17.68
C ALA A 83 14.57 8.97 17.51
N GLU A 84 15.14 9.53 16.46
CA GLU A 84 16.52 9.28 16.04
C GLU A 84 17.30 10.58 15.89
N VAL A 85 18.58 10.57 16.26
CA VAL A 85 19.47 11.72 16.08
C VAL A 85 20.00 11.69 14.65
N HIS A 86 19.78 12.78 13.90
CA HIS A 86 20.29 12.90 12.56
C HIS A 86 21.79 13.25 12.57
N PRO A 87 22.65 12.50 11.84
CA PRO A 87 24.10 12.69 11.92
C PRO A 87 24.59 14.02 11.34
N GLY A 88 23.83 14.65 10.44
CA GLY A 88 24.23 15.90 9.78
C GLY A 88 24.07 17.16 10.65
N ASP A 89 23.12 17.17 11.58
CA ASP A 89 22.81 18.34 12.41
C ASP A 89 22.78 18.05 13.92
N GLY A 90 22.89 16.78 14.32
CA GLY A 90 22.85 16.37 15.73
C GLY A 90 21.48 16.52 16.39
N LYS A 91 20.41 16.83 15.65
CA LYS A 91 19.07 17.01 16.19
C LYS A 91 18.26 15.73 16.15
N ARG A 92 17.30 15.61 17.06
CA ARG A 92 16.43 14.42 17.18
C ARG A 92 15.14 14.62 16.39
N TYR A 93 14.84 13.70 15.47
CA TYR A 93 13.65 13.69 14.63
C TYR A 93 12.78 12.46 14.89
N LEU A 94 11.50 12.52 14.52
CA LEU A 94 10.69 11.31 14.39
C LEU A 94 11.01 10.66 13.05
N THR A 95 11.41 9.40 13.09
CA THR A 95 11.58 8.52 11.93
C THR A 95 10.41 7.56 11.88
N VAL A 96 9.68 7.52 10.76
CA VAL A 96 8.61 6.55 10.51
C VAL A 96 9.11 5.54 9.49
N THR A 97 8.94 4.26 9.77
CA THR A 97 9.15 3.20 8.78
C THR A 97 7.87 2.43 8.59
N TYR A 98 7.40 2.30 7.36
CA TYR A 98 6.24 1.49 7.01
C TYR A 98 6.49 0.71 5.72
N ARG A 99 5.85 -0.44 5.62
CA ARG A 99 5.84 -1.25 4.40
C ARG A 99 4.77 -0.72 3.44
N ARG A 100 5.00 -0.76 2.14
CA ARG A 100 3.96 -0.54 1.12
C ARG A 100 4.13 -1.49 -0.05
N ARG A 101 3.06 -1.72 -0.82
CA ARG A 101 3.15 -2.47 -2.07
C ARG A 101 3.83 -1.65 -3.17
N ILE A 102 4.68 -2.30 -3.96
CA ILE A 102 5.29 -1.70 -5.16
C ILE A 102 4.21 -1.43 -6.22
N GLN A 103 3.25 -2.35 -6.35
CA GLN A 103 2.05 -2.18 -7.15
C GLN A 103 0.83 -2.08 -6.21
N ALA A 104 0.49 -0.87 -5.82
CA ALA A 104 -0.58 -0.57 -4.87
C ALA A 104 -1.95 -0.31 -5.54
N ALA A 105 -2.25 -0.98 -6.66
CA ALA A 105 -3.49 -0.72 -7.39
C ALA A 105 -4.73 -0.94 -6.49
N GLY A 106 -5.59 0.07 -6.41
CA GLY A 106 -6.84 0.03 -5.63
C GLY A 106 -6.74 0.57 -4.19
N PHE A 107 -5.59 1.09 -3.76
CA PHE A 107 -5.49 1.86 -2.51
C PHE A 107 -4.31 2.83 -2.52
N ARG A 108 -4.39 3.86 -1.67
CA ARG A 108 -3.35 4.87 -1.45
C ARG A 108 -2.89 4.91 0.00
N TYR A 109 -1.63 5.30 0.18
CA TYR A 109 -1.02 5.53 1.49
C TYR A 109 -0.82 7.02 1.71
N PHE A 110 -1.26 7.51 2.87
CA PHE A 110 -1.06 8.88 3.31
C PHE A 110 -0.24 8.89 4.59
N VAL A 111 0.80 9.70 4.61
CA VAL A 111 1.57 9.96 5.83
C VAL A 111 1.04 11.27 6.38
N GLU A 112 0.43 11.18 7.55
CA GLU A 112 -0.29 12.29 8.13
C GLU A 112 0.38 12.73 9.42
N THR A 113 0.49 14.04 9.61
CA THR A 113 1.06 14.64 10.81
C THR A 113 0.03 15.48 11.55
N SER A 114 0.18 15.60 12.87
CA SER A 114 -0.67 16.44 13.71
C SER A 114 0.13 16.98 14.88
N GLU A 115 -0.27 18.13 15.42
CA GLU A 115 0.31 18.69 16.64
C GLU A 115 -0.52 18.39 17.90
N THR A 116 -1.77 17.91 17.73
CA THR A 116 -2.77 17.83 18.80
C THR A 116 -3.42 16.46 18.95
N LEU A 117 -3.12 15.49 18.07
CA LEU A 117 -3.86 14.23 17.89
C LEU A 117 -5.32 14.39 17.45
N GLN A 118 -5.78 15.63 17.21
CA GLN A 118 -7.14 15.91 16.76
C GLN A 118 -7.16 16.25 15.26
N PRO A 119 -8.26 15.95 14.55
CA PRO A 119 -8.46 16.44 13.19
C PRO A 119 -8.47 17.98 13.12
N PRO A 120 -8.10 18.57 11.97
CA PRO A 120 -7.59 17.89 10.78
C PRO A 120 -6.14 17.43 10.95
N TRP A 121 -5.82 16.28 10.35
CA TRP A 121 -4.43 15.84 10.19
C TRP A 121 -3.87 16.41 8.88
N ASN A 122 -2.60 16.83 8.87
CA ASN A 122 -1.93 17.34 7.67
C ASN A 122 -1.38 16.17 6.85
N ASP A 123 -1.88 16.01 5.63
CA ASP A 123 -1.49 14.98 4.65
C ASP A 123 -0.78 15.55 3.41
N THR A 124 -0.45 16.85 3.40
CA THR A 124 0.20 17.53 2.27
C THR A 124 1.65 17.11 2.03
N GLY A 125 2.27 16.42 3.01
CA GLY A 125 3.67 16.01 2.95
C GLY A 125 4.68 17.13 3.25
N SER A 126 4.25 18.35 3.58
CA SER A 126 5.16 19.49 3.85
C SER A 126 6.18 19.23 4.97
N ASP A 127 5.79 18.39 5.92
CA ASP A 127 6.56 18.01 7.09
C ASP A 127 7.24 16.63 6.95
N VAL A 128 7.20 16.04 5.77
CA VAL A 128 7.63 14.67 5.52
C VAL A 128 8.79 14.69 4.55
N GLN A 129 9.91 14.11 4.95
CA GLN A 129 11.06 13.90 4.09
C GLN A 129 11.30 12.41 3.92
N GLU A 130 11.29 11.93 2.69
CA GLU A 130 11.70 10.56 2.38
C GLU A 130 13.21 10.40 2.57
N VAL A 131 13.60 9.41 3.37
CA VAL A 131 15.00 9.08 3.69
C VAL A 131 15.46 7.89 2.85
N SER A 132 14.63 6.86 2.75
CA SER A 132 14.94 5.69 1.94
C SER A 132 13.70 4.91 1.54
N VAL A 133 13.80 4.24 0.40
CA VAL A 133 12.85 3.23 -0.07
C VAL A 133 13.65 2.00 -0.48
N LEU A 134 13.41 0.87 0.18
CA LEU A 134 14.17 -0.35 -0.02
C LEU A 134 13.24 -1.55 -0.26
N PRO A 135 13.45 -2.36 -1.30
CA PRO A 135 12.69 -3.59 -1.51
C PRO A 135 12.84 -4.55 -0.32
N ASN A 136 11.75 -5.22 0.08
CA ASN A 136 11.77 -6.18 1.20
C ASN A 136 12.22 -7.59 0.77
N GLY A 137 12.53 -7.80 -0.51
CA GLY A 137 12.98 -9.10 -1.05
C GLY A 137 11.84 -10.08 -1.36
N ASP A 138 10.59 -9.73 -1.04
CA ASP A 138 9.39 -10.52 -1.38
C ASP A 138 8.87 -10.26 -2.82
N GLY A 139 9.51 -9.34 -3.55
CA GLY A 139 9.14 -8.95 -4.91
C GLY A 139 7.84 -8.14 -5.03
N VAL A 140 7.17 -7.84 -3.91
CA VAL A 140 5.85 -7.19 -3.91
C VAL A 140 5.76 -5.98 -2.98
N THR A 141 6.63 -5.87 -1.97
CA THR A 141 6.68 -4.74 -1.05
C THR A 141 8.06 -4.11 -0.91
N GLU A 142 8.03 -2.87 -0.46
CA GLU A 142 9.19 -2.09 -0.07
C GLU A 142 8.94 -1.44 1.29
N SER A 143 10.02 -1.21 2.03
CA SER A 143 10.03 -0.43 3.26
C SER A 143 10.39 1.01 2.94
N VAL A 144 9.51 1.94 3.33
CA VAL A 144 9.70 3.38 3.21
C VAL A 144 10.06 3.92 4.58
N THR A 145 11.21 4.61 4.66
CA THR A 145 11.65 5.31 5.86
C THR A 145 11.57 6.81 5.62
N LEU A 146 10.87 7.50 6.51
CA LEU A 146 10.59 8.92 6.44
C LEU A 146 11.10 9.60 7.70
N ARG A 147 11.56 10.84 7.55
CA ARG A 147 11.84 11.76 8.64
C ARG A 147 10.77 12.83 8.68
N ILE A 148 10.24 13.09 9.88
CA ILE A 148 9.25 14.14 10.11
C ILE A 148 9.92 15.41 10.61
N THR A 149 9.65 16.53 9.95
CA THR A 149 10.16 17.86 10.31
C THR A 149 9.09 18.73 11.01
N PRO A 150 9.50 19.74 11.79
CA PRO A 150 10.87 20.01 12.26
C PRO A 150 11.37 18.97 13.27
N ALA A 151 12.61 19.12 13.75
CA ALA A 151 13.15 18.27 14.80
C ALA A 151 12.29 18.35 16.07
N VAL A 152 12.23 17.25 16.83
CA VAL A 152 11.48 17.16 18.10
C VAL A 152 11.94 18.21 19.11
N VAL A 153 13.20 18.63 19.05
CA VAL A 153 13.79 19.64 19.93
C VAL A 153 13.52 21.09 19.48
N ASP A 154 13.18 21.29 18.20
CA ASP A 154 12.98 22.62 17.61
C ASP A 154 11.49 22.97 17.47
N GLY A 155 10.60 21.99 17.62
CA GLY A 155 9.16 22.13 17.32
C GLY A 155 8.24 21.90 18.51
N LEU A 156 6.94 22.12 18.26
CA LEU A 156 5.86 21.64 19.10
C LEU A 156 5.78 20.10 19.07
N ARG A 157 4.96 19.52 19.95
CA ARG A 157 4.67 18.08 19.92
C ARG A 157 4.16 17.72 18.51
N LYS A 158 4.76 16.71 17.90
CA LYS A 158 4.32 16.16 16.62
C LYS A 158 3.91 14.70 16.78
N PHE A 159 2.83 14.37 16.11
CA PHE A 159 2.27 13.03 15.99
C PHE A 159 2.27 12.67 14.51
N VAL A 160 2.43 11.37 14.24
CA VAL A 160 2.46 10.86 12.87
C VAL A 160 1.70 9.54 12.81
N ARG A 161 0.98 9.33 11.72
CA ARG A 161 0.34 8.06 11.39
C ARG A 161 0.44 7.78 9.90
N VAL A 162 0.26 6.51 9.54
CA VAL A 162 0.08 6.09 8.15
C VAL A 162 -1.38 5.69 7.99
N ARG A 163 -2.09 6.35 7.07
CA ARG A 163 -3.47 6.03 6.69
C ARG A 163 -3.45 5.31 5.34
N VAL A 164 -4.28 4.28 5.22
CA VAL A 164 -4.53 3.59 3.95
C VAL A 164 -5.98 3.85 3.57
N GLU A 165 -6.23 4.14 2.30
CA GLU A 165 -7.57 4.39 1.75
C GLU A 165 -7.76 3.57 0.48
N LEU A 166 -8.94 2.98 0.29
CA LEU A 166 -9.32 2.32 -0.97
C LEU A 166 -9.65 3.38 -2.03
N ASP A 167 -9.30 3.10 -3.29
CA ASP A 167 -9.65 3.96 -4.44
C ASP A 167 -11.08 3.78 -4.94
#